data_AF-A0A3S4JWN8-F1
#
_entry.id   AF-A0A3S4JWN8-F1
#
_cell.length_a   1.000
_cell.length_b   1.000
_cell.length_c   1.000
_cell.angle_alpha   90.00
_cell.angle_beta   90.00
_cell.angle_gamma   90.00
#
_symmetry.space_group_name_H-M   'P 1'
#
loop_
_entity.id
_entity.type
_entity.pdbx_description
1 polymer ?
#
loop_
_entity_poly.entity_id
_entity_poly.type
_entity_poly.pdbx_seq_one_letter_code
_entity_poly.pdbx_strand_id
1 'polypeptide(L)' 'MKTLKKVVIAPDSFKESLSALEVATAIERGFRQIYPDARYVKLPMADGGEGTVDAMVAATDGQIVNVAVTGPLASR' A
#
# COMPACT_ATOMS: atom_id res chain seq x y z
N MET A 1 -31.42 5.79 5.25
CA MET A 1 -30.14 5.58 4.51
C MET A 1 -29.05 5.23 5.51
N LYS A 2 -28.26 4.18 5.27
CA LYS A 2 -27.11 3.84 6.14
C LYS A 2 -25.97 4.81 5.85
N THR A 3 -25.45 5.47 6.88
CA THR A 3 -24.27 6.33 6.78
C THR A 3 -23.00 5.48 6.91
N LEU A 4 -22.15 5.49 5.89
CA LEU A 4 -20.84 4.85 5.95
C LEU A 4 -19.84 5.81 6.60
N LYS A 5 -19.43 5.55 7.85
CA LYS A 5 -18.56 6.47 8.61
C LYS A 5 -17.07 6.27 8.36
N LYS A 6 -16.64 5.01 8.17
CA LYS A 6 -15.22 4.66 8.05
C LYS A 6 -15.06 3.44 7.14
N VAL A 7 -14.07 3.48 6.26
CA VAL A 7 -13.66 2.38 5.39
C VAL A 7 -12.17 2.14 5.59
N VAL A 8 -11.81 0.93 5.99
CA VAL A 8 -10.42 0.48 5.99
C VAL A 8 -10.17 -0.26 4.68
N ILE A 9 -9.19 0.19 3.91
CA ILE A 9 -8.82 -0.37 2.62
C ILE A 9 -7.45 -1.02 2.81
N ALA A 10 -7.44 -2.34 2.97
CA ALA A 10 -6.23 -3.11 3.25
C ALA A 10 -5.94 -4.19 2.18
N PRO A 11 -5.65 -3.80 0.93
CA PRO A 11 -5.40 -4.73 -0.16
C PRO A 11 -3.94 -5.22 -0.16
N ASP A 12 -3.73 -6.31 -0.88
CA ASP A 12 -2.43 -6.74 -1.36
C ASP A 12 -2.16 -6.16 -2.77
N SER A 13 -0.93 -6.27 -3.24
CA SER A 13 -0.50 -5.92 -4.58
C SER A 13 -1.17 -6.80 -5.65
N PHE A 14 -1.32 -6.26 -6.84
CA PHE A 14 -1.56 -7.04 -8.04
C PHE A 14 -0.21 -7.34 -8.67
N LYS A 15 0.24 -8.59 -8.53
CA LYS A 15 1.56 -9.03 -8.98
C LYS A 15 1.83 -8.61 -10.43
N GLU A 16 3.01 -8.06 -10.70
CA GLU A 16 3.42 -7.50 -11.99
C GLU A 16 2.54 -6.34 -12.53
N SER A 17 1.70 -5.71 -11.70
CA SER A 17 0.76 -4.69 -12.16
C SER A 17 0.70 -3.46 -11.27
N LEU A 18 0.13 -3.59 -10.07
CA LEU A 18 -0.10 -2.46 -9.17
C LEU A 18 0.44 -2.80 -7.78
N SER A 19 1.16 -1.87 -7.17
CA SER A 19 1.48 -1.94 -5.74
C SER A 19 0.21 -1.94 -4.89
N ALA A 20 0.30 -2.47 -3.68
CA ALA A 20 -0.83 -2.48 -2.73
C ALA A 20 -1.38 -1.06 -2.46
N LEU A 21 -0.51 -0.03 -2.46
CA LEU A 21 -0.92 1.37 -2.29
C LEU A 21 -1.71 1.91 -3.50
N GLU A 22 -1.33 1.55 -4.72
CA GLU A 22 -2.05 1.93 -5.93
C GLU A 22 -3.43 1.28 -5.98
N VAL A 23 -3.51 -0.01 -5.64
CA VAL A 23 -4.78 -0.72 -5.49
C VAL A 23 -5.67 -0.02 -4.44
N ALA A 24 -5.11 0.30 -3.27
CA ALA A 24 -5.85 0.99 -2.20
C ALA A 24 -6.38 2.35 -2.65
N THR A 25 -5.58 3.09 -3.42
CA THR A 25 -5.94 4.41 -3.94
C THR A 25 -7.01 4.32 -5.02
N ALA A 26 -6.96 3.31 -5.89
CA ALA A 26 -7.99 3.06 -6.88
C ALA A 26 -9.35 2.69 -6.24
N ILE A 27 -9.32 1.85 -5.20
CA ILE A 27 -10.52 1.49 -4.41
C ILE A 27 -11.11 2.73 -3.73
N GLU A 28 -10.29 3.54 -3.06
CA GLU A 28 -10.74 4.78 -2.42
C GLU A 28 -11.41 5.71 -3.42
N ARG A 29 -10.79 5.89 -4.60
CA ARG A 29 -11.35 6.73 -5.67
C ARG A 29 -12.72 6.25 -6.11
N GLY A 30 -12.94 4.93 -6.23
CA GLY A 30 -14.26 4.37 -6.55
C GLY A 30 -15.28 4.60 -5.45
N PHE A 31 -14.90 4.33 -4.19
CA PHE A 31 -15.78 4.54 -3.04
C PHE A 31 -16.20 6.01 -2.86
N ARG A 32 -15.28 6.95 -3.09
CA ARG A 32 -15.57 8.40 -2.99
C ARG A 32 -16.62 8.88 -3.98
N GLN A 33 -16.89 8.16 -5.07
CA GLN A 33 -17.97 8.50 -6.00
C GLN A 33 -19.36 8.31 -5.38
N ILE A 34 -19.49 7.41 -4.40
CA ILE A 34 -20.76 7.08 -3.74
C ILE A 34 -20.80 7.61 -2.29
N TYR A 35 -19.66 7.59 -1.59
CA TYR A 35 -19.52 7.99 -0.20
C TYR A 35 -18.38 9.01 -0.04
N PRO A 36 -18.54 10.26 -0.52
CA PRO A 36 -17.46 11.26 -0.51
C PRO A 36 -16.99 11.61 0.91
N ASP A 37 -17.88 11.58 1.89
CA ASP A 37 -17.64 12.03 3.27
C ASP A 37 -17.20 10.91 4.23
N ALA A 38 -17.07 9.67 3.75
CA ALA A 38 -16.57 8.59 4.59
C ALA A 38 -15.09 8.81 4.93
N ARG A 39 -14.68 8.42 6.14
CA ARG A 39 -13.25 8.42 6.51
C ARG A 39 -12.56 7.20 5.92
N TYR A 40 -11.62 7.41 5.01
CA TYR A 40 -10.81 6.35 4.40
C TYR A 40 -9.49 6.17 5.14
N VAL A 41 -9.12 4.92 5.41
CA VAL A 41 -7.82 4.54 5.97
C VAL A 41 -7.22 3.48 5.05
N LYS A 42 -6.13 3.83 4.36
CA LYS A 42 -5.39 2.91 3.50
C LYS A 42 -4.32 2.22 4.33
N LEU A 43 -4.30 0.89 4.31
CA LEU A 43 -3.33 0.05 4.98
C LEU A 43 -2.81 -0.99 3.98
N PRO A 44 -1.89 -0.63 3.08
CA PRO A 44 -1.30 -1.57 2.12
C PRO A 44 -0.71 -2.75 2.87
N MET A 45 -1.05 -3.97 2.46
CA MET A 45 -0.59 -5.20 3.08
C MET A 45 0.47 -5.89 2.21
N ALA A 46 1.27 -6.73 2.84
CA ALA A 46 2.20 -7.63 2.18
C ALA A 46 2.31 -8.93 3.00
N ASP A 47 2.66 -10.04 2.34
CA ASP A 47 2.74 -11.39 2.92
C ASP A 47 4.17 -11.82 3.31
N GLY A 48 5.16 -10.95 3.13
CA GLY A 48 6.58 -11.25 3.31
C GLY A 48 7.36 -11.33 1.99
N GLY A 49 6.68 -11.32 0.84
CA GLY A 49 7.29 -11.23 -0.48
C GLY A 49 7.68 -9.81 -0.91
N GLU A 50 7.62 -9.57 -2.21
CA GLU A 50 7.87 -8.26 -2.82
C GLU A 50 6.92 -7.19 -2.26
N GLY A 51 7.43 -5.96 -2.09
CA GLY A 51 6.64 -4.85 -1.54
C GLY A 51 6.47 -4.86 -0.01
N THR A 52 6.99 -5.86 0.71
CA THR A 52 6.92 -5.92 2.18
C THR A 52 7.62 -4.74 2.86
N VAL A 53 8.78 -4.32 2.34
CA VAL A 53 9.49 -3.15 2.86
C VAL A 53 8.65 -1.88 2.69
N ASP A 54 8.04 -1.68 1.52
CA ASP A 54 7.19 -0.52 1.24
C ASP A 54 5.95 -0.48 2.14
N ALA A 55 5.30 -1.63 2.35
CA ALA A 55 4.15 -1.75 3.24
C ALA A 55 4.52 -1.38 4.70
N MET A 56 5.66 -1.86 5.18
CA MET A 56 6.14 -1.55 6.54
C MET A 56 6.52 -0.08 6.71
N VAL A 57 7.22 0.50 5.74
CA VAL A 57 7.56 1.93 5.75
C VAL A 57 6.30 2.78 5.81
N ALA A 58 5.31 2.50 4.96
CA ALA A 58 4.04 3.23 4.95
C ALA A 58 3.24 3.07 6.26
N ALA A 59 3.25 1.88 6.87
CA ALA A 59 2.49 1.59 8.09
C ALA A 59 3.13 2.19 9.36
N THR A 60 4.45 2.40 9.37
CA THR A 60 5.21 2.80 10.56
C THR A 60 5.73 4.23 10.53
N ASP A 61 5.46 4.98 9.45
CA ASP A 61 6.08 6.28 9.15
C ASP A 61 7.62 6.16 9.13
N GLY A 62 8.09 5.05 8.56
CA GLY A 62 9.50 4.70 8.44
C GLY A 62 10.18 5.42 7.28
N GLN A 63 11.42 5.02 6.99
CA GLN A 63 12.20 5.57 5.88
C GLN A 63 12.95 4.47 5.13
N ILE A 64 13.04 4.62 3.82
CA ILE A 64 13.91 3.79 2.97
C ILE A 64 15.33 4.36 3.02
N VAL A 65 16.29 3.53 3.38
CA VAL A 65 17.72 3.89 3.37
C VAL A 65 18.42 3.09 2.28
N ASN A 66 18.83 3.78 1.22
CA ASN A 66 19.56 3.16 0.12
C ASN A 66 21.03 2.98 0.50
N VAL A 67 21.52 1.74 0.43
CA VAL A 67 22.92 1.38 0.73
C VAL A 67 23.45 0.48 -0.37
N ALA A 68 24.62 0.83 -0.91
CA ALA A 68 25.31 -0.03 -1.85
C ALA A 68 25.86 -1.27 -1.13
N VAL A 69 25.54 -2.45 -1.63
CA VAL A 69 25.99 -3.75 -1.11
C VAL A 69 26.52 -4.59 -2.26
N THR A 70 27.34 -5.60 -1.94
CA THR A 70 27.87 -6.50 -2.97
C THR A 70 26.73 -7.29 -3.62
N GLY A 71 26.60 -7.16 -4.94
CA GLY A 71 25.62 -7.90 -5.72
C GLY A 71 25.95 -9.40 -5.79
N PRO A 72 25.02 -10.22 -6.32
CA PRO A 72 25.16 -11.68 -6.33
C PRO A 72 26.37 -12.21 -7.11
N LEU A 73 26.95 -11.41 -8.02
CA LEU A 73 28.11 -11.76 -8.84
C LEU A 73 29.41 -11.08 -8.37
N ALA A 74 29.47 -10.65 -7.10
CA ALA A 74 30.61 -9.95 -6.51
C ALA A 74 30.96 -8.58 -7.14
N SER A 75 30.12 -8.05 -8.03
CA SER A 75 30.19 -6.66 -8.47
C SER A 75 29.65 -5.71 -7.39
N ARG A 76 30.31 -4.57 -7.21
CA ARG A 76 29.79 -3.46 -6.40
C ARG A 76 28.79 -2.62 -7.18
#